data_AF-A0A8S0H7I7-F1
#
_entry.id   AF-A0A8S0H7I7-F1
#
_cell.length_a   1.000
_cell.length_b   1.000
_cell.length_c   1.000
_cell.angle_alpha   90.00
_cell.angle_beta   90.00
_cell.angle_gamma   90.00
#
_symmetry.space_group_name_H-M   'P 1'
#
loop_
_entity.id
_entity.type
_entity.pdbx_description
1 polymer ?
#
loop_
_entity_poly.entity_id
_entity_poly.type
_entity_poly.pdbx_seq_one_letter_code
_entity_poly.pdbx_strand_id
1 'polypeptide(L)'
;MFKEGQQVLMRRDGLGPLQALNLGADAWTRGMLVVDNARLGDLIDELGRYRRGHLGVAPELADLRITGSFPLQDTDLALNALLPTLPVKIERHTPWWVTVVAKADAKH
;
A
#
# COMPACT_ATOMS: atom_id res chain seq x y z
N MET A 1 -31.62 13.10 15.14
CA MET A 1 -31.27 13.40 13.73
C MET A 1 -29.92 14.10 13.72
N PHE A 2 -28.82 13.36 13.61
CA PHE A 2 -27.47 13.96 13.63
C PHE A 2 -27.03 14.22 12.19
N LYS A 3 -26.79 15.51 11.88
CA LYS A 3 -26.18 15.98 10.64
C LYS A 3 -24.65 15.93 10.76
N GLU A 4 -24.08 15.27 9.76
CA GLU A 4 -22.77 15.35 9.13
C GLU A 4 -21.78 16.43 9.58
N GLY A 5 -20.50 16.03 9.56
CA GLY A 5 -19.51 16.79 8.80
C GLY A 5 -18.44 17.53 9.58
N GLN A 6 -17.56 16.83 10.31
CA GLN A 6 -16.20 17.34 10.53
C GLN A 6 -15.24 16.25 11.02
N GLN A 7 -14.54 15.60 10.09
CA GLN A 7 -13.31 14.88 10.44
C GLN A 7 -12.16 15.89 10.41
N VAL A 8 -11.63 16.18 11.60
CA VAL A 8 -10.47 17.04 11.79
C VAL A 8 -9.25 16.28 11.27
N LEU A 9 -8.74 16.68 10.10
CA LEU A 9 -7.44 16.25 9.59
C LEU A 9 -6.35 16.81 10.51
N MET A 10 -6.04 16.08 11.58
CA MET A 10 -4.89 16.37 12.43
C MET A 10 -3.61 16.02 11.67
N ARG A 11 -2.96 17.05 11.12
CA ARG A 11 -1.51 17.01 10.87
C ARG A 11 -0.81 17.03 12.22
N ARG A 12 0.02 16.02 12.49
CA ARG A 12 1.15 16.16 13.40
C ARG A 12 2.37 15.41 12.83
N ASP A 13 3.35 16.24 12.55
CA ASP A 13 4.79 16.07 12.42
C ASP A 13 5.34 14.70 12.84
N GLY A 14 6.05 14.09 11.89
CA GLY A 14 6.41 12.68 11.91
C GLY A 14 7.56 12.32 12.82
N LEU A 15 7.49 11.09 13.36
CA LEU A 15 8.62 10.29 13.85
C LEU A 15 8.27 8.78 13.70
N GLY A 16 8.96 8.07 12.80
CA GLY A 16 8.91 6.61 12.63
C GLY A 16 8.08 6.10 11.42
N PRO A 17 8.42 4.95 10.80
CA PRO A 17 7.85 4.50 9.50
C PRO A 17 6.37 4.08 9.52
N LEU A 18 5.60 4.38 10.58
CA LEU A 18 4.39 3.62 10.93
C LEU A 18 3.16 4.44 11.35
N GLN A 19 3.23 5.77 11.42
CA GLN A 19 2.06 6.60 11.78
C GLN A 19 1.19 7.03 10.57
N ALA A 20 1.64 6.79 9.34
CA ALA A 20 1.21 7.55 8.16
C ALA A 20 0.39 6.78 7.10
N LEU A 21 -0.16 5.61 7.42
CA LEU A 21 -1.41 5.22 6.79
C LEU A 21 -2.51 5.72 7.70
N ASN A 22 -3.06 6.88 7.38
CA ASN A 22 -4.13 7.51 8.13
C ASN A 22 -5.35 6.57 8.04
N LEU A 23 -5.44 5.62 8.98
CA LEU A 23 -6.46 4.60 9.04
C LEU A 23 -7.79 5.34 9.08
N GLY A 24 -8.48 5.38 7.94
CA GLY A 24 -9.91 5.68 7.93
C GLY A 24 -10.52 4.77 8.98
N ALA A 25 -11.02 5.35 10.07
CA ALA A 25 -11.31 4.65 11.32
C ALA A 25 -12.26 3.45 11.17
N ASP A 26 -12.93 3.34 10.01
CA ASP A 26 -13.85 2.27 9.64
C ASP A 26 -13.25 1.10 8.83
N ALA A 27 -12.09 1.27 8.18
CA ALA A 27 -11.54 0.26 7.27
C ALA A 27 -10.79 -0.87 7.97
N TRP A 28 -10.12 -0.53 9.07
CA TRP A 28 -9.46 -1.49 9.96
C TRP A 28 -10.43 -2.60 10.40
N THR A 29 -11.69 -2.25 10.67
CA THR A 29 -12.73 -3.14 11.18
C THR A 29 -13.15 -4.21 10.17
N ARG A 30 -12.71 -4.13 8.92
CA ARG A 30 -13.06 -5.06 7.83
C ARG A 30 -11.85 -5.79 7.21
N GLY A 31 -10.66 -5.67 7.82
CA GLY A 31 -9.43 -6.28 7.28
C GLY A 31 -8.91 -5.62 6.01
N MET A 32 -9.25 -4.34 5.81
CA MET A 32 -8.84 -3.52 4.66
C MET A 32 -7.97 -2.37 5.13
N LEU A 33 -6.90 -2.12 4.38
CA LEU A 33 -5.95 -1.04 4.54
C LEU A 33 -6.30 0.09 3.58
N VAL A 34 -6.79 1.21 4.10
CA VAL A 34 -7.04 2.40 3.29
C VAL A 34 -5.81 3.30 3.33
N VAL A 35 -5.27 3.60 2.16
CA VAL A 35 -4.19 4.56 1.94
C VAL A 35 -4.75 5.79 1.24
N ASP A 36 -4.33 6.96 1.67
CA ASP A 36 -4.51 8.20 0.93
C ASP A 36 -3.17 8.91 0.80
N ASN A 37 -2.72 9.11 -0.44
CA ASN A 37 -1.45 9.73 -0.76
C ASN A 37 -0.24 9.07 -0.06
N ALA A 38 -0.30 7.75 0.14
CA ALA A 38 0.76 6.98 0.79
C ALA A 38 1.85 6.61 -0.22
N ARG A 39 3.08 6.40 0.25
CA ARG A 39 4.15 5.85 -0.58
C ARG A 39 3.92 4.36 -0.79
N LEU A 40 4.20 3.88 -2.00
CA LEU A 40 4.09 2.46 -2.30
C LEU A 40 5.05 1.64 -1.42
N GLY A 41 6.25 2.15 -1.14
CA GLY A 41 7.18 1.46 -0.23
C GLY A 41 6.61 1.21 1.16
N ASP A 42 5.88 2.18 1.71
CA ASP A 42 5.24 2.04 3.03
C ASP A 42 4.10 1.01 2.97
N LEU A 43 3.29 1.01 1.89
CA LEU A 43 2.25 -0.01 1.70
C LEU A 43 2.87 -1.41 1.60
N ILE A 44 3.94 -1.56 0.83
CA ILE A 44 4.59 -2.86 0.61
C ILE A 44 5.26 -3.37 1.88
N ASP A 45 5.92 -2.50 2.67
CA ASP A 45 6.46 -2.86 3.99
C ASP A 45 5.35 -3.33 4.93
N GLU A 46 4.22 -2.60 4.95
CA GLU A 46 3.08 -2.95 5.79
C GLU A 46 2.44 -4.27 5.38
N LEU A 47 2.21 -4.49 4.08
CA LEU A 47 1.74 -5.78 3.56
C LEU A 47 2.73 -6.92 3.83
N GLY A 48 4.03 -6.63 3.81
CA GLY A 48 5.10 -7.56 4.18
C GLY A 48 4.99 -8.06 5.61
N ARG A 49 4.49 -7.23 6.55
CA ARG A 49 4.24 -7.65 7.95
C ARG A 49 3.16 -8.73 8.08
N TYR A 50 2.17 -8.73 7.19
CA TYR A 50 1.05 -9.67 7.23
C TYR A 50 1.27 -10.94 6.41
N ARG A 51 2.33 -10.98 5.58
CA ARG A 51 2.68 -12.15 4.74
C ARG A 51 3.79 -12.97 5.38
N ARG A 52 3.70 -14.30 5.23
CA ARG A 52 4.85 -15.19 5.47
C ARG A 52 5.75 -15.22 4.22
N GLY A 53 6.79 -14.39 4.20
CA GLY A 53 7.77 -14.31 3.11
C GLY A 53 8.44 -12.94 3.01
N HIS A 54 9.35 -12.80 2.06
CA HIS A 54 9.92 -11.51 1.69
C HIS A 54 9.05 -10.84 0.63
N LEU A 55 8.61 -9.63 0.93
CA LEU A 55 7.93 -8.75 -0.01
C LEU A 55 8.74 -7.47 -0.12
N GLY A 56 9.29 -7.21 -1.30
CA GLY A 56 10.11 -6.03 -1.59
C GLY A 56 9.45 -5.12 -2.64
N VAL A 57 9.94 -3.89 -2.72
CA VAL A 57 9.61 -2.94 -3.79
C VAL A 57 10.90 -2.42 -4.42
N ALA A 58 10.88 -2.16 -5.73
CA ALA A 58 11.97 -1.49 -6.41
C ALA A 58 12.09 -0.03 -5.92
N PRO A 59 13.32 0.48 -5.70
CA PRO A 59 13.52 1.82 -5.15
C PRO A 59 12.91 2.92 -6.04
N GLU A 60 12.89 2.73 -7.36
CA GLU A 60 12.24 3.64 -8.32
C GLU A 60 10.72 3.77 -8.13
N LEU A 61 10.08 2.76 -7.53
CA LEU A 61 8.65 2.77 -7.22
C LEU A 61 8.36 3.10 -5.76
N ALA A 62 9.34 3.03 -4.87
CA ALA A 62 9.13 3.17 -3.43
C ALA A 62 8.50 4.52 -3.06
N ASP A 63 8.87 5.59 -3.76
CA ASP A 63 8.32 6.94 -3.54
C ASP A 63 7.01 7.22 -4.27
N LEU A 64 6.51 6.28 -5.09
CA LEU A 64 5.27 6.45 -5.86
C LEU A 64 4.08 6.61 -4.93
N ARG A 65 3.25 7.63 -5.19
CA ARG A 65 2.09 7.95 -4.35
C ARG A 65 0.85 7.22 -4.84
N ILE A 66 0.17 6.56 -3.92
CA ILE A 66 -1.02 5.77 -4.18
C ILE A 66 -2.14 6.11 -3.19
N THR A 67 -3.37 6.01 -3.68
CA THR A 67 -4.59 6.12 -2.90
C THR A 67 -5.48 4.93 -3.25
N GLY A 68 -6.09 4.29 -2.26
CA GLY A 68 -6.89 3.10 -2.49
C GLY A 68 -7.16 2.31 -1.20
N SER A 69 -7.91 1.22 -1.35
CA SER A 69 -8.19 0.28 -0.28
C SER A 69 -7.65 -1.10 -0.67
N PHE A 70 -6.84 -1.67 0.21
CA PHE A 70 -6.09 -2.91 -0.04
C PHE A 70 -6.41 -3.94 1.04
N PRO A 71 -6.74 -5.19 0.70
CA PRO A 71 -6.98 -6.23 1.71
C PRO A 71 -5.67 -6.59 2.44
N LEU A 72 -5.68 -6.57 3.78
CA LEU A 72 -4.54 -7.00 4.60
C LEU A 72 -4.43 -8.52 4.72
N GLN A 73 -5.57 -9.20 4.60
CA GLN A 73 -5.70 -10.65 4.77
C GLN A 73 -5.17 -11.41 3.55
N ASP A 74 -5.19 -10.77 2.38
CA ASP A 74 -4.76 -11.35 1.12
C ASP A 74 -3.83 -10.38 0.40
N THR A 75 -2.54 -10.53 0.67
CA THR A 75 -1.49 -9.71 0.06
C THR A 75 -1.41 -9.89 -1.45
N ASP A 76 -1.70 -11.08 -1.99
CA ASP A 76 -1.69 -11.30 -3.44
C ASP A 76 -2.81 -10.49 -4.10
N LEU A 77 -4.00 -10.43 -3.49
CA LEU A 77 -5.10 -9.60 -3.96
C LEU A 77 -4.76 -8.10 -3.89
N ALA A 78 -4.09 -7.65 -2.81
CA ALA A 78 -3.62 -6.27 -2.69
C ALA A 78 -2.60 -5.91 -3.79
N LEU A 79 -1.64 -6.80 -4.07
CA LEU A 79 -0.65 -6.59 -5.14
C LEU A 79 -1.30 -6.56 -6.52
N ASN A 80 -2.28 -7.44 -6.77
CA ASN A 80 -3.03 -7.46 -8.03
C ASN A 80 -3.84 -6.18 -8.25
N ALA A 81 -4.30 -5.52 -7.19
CA ALA A 81 -5.00 -4.23 -7.29
C ALA A 81 -4.08 -3.08 -7.77
N LEU A 82 -2.76 -3.23 -7.67
CA LEU A 82 -1.78 -2.25 -8.17
C LEU A 82 -1.54 -2.39 -9.69
N LEU A 83 -1.70 -3.60 -10.26
CA LEU A 83 -1.45 -3.89 -11.67
C LEU A 83 -2.29 -3.06 -12.67
N PRO A 84 -3.60 -2.83 -12.46
CA PRO A 84 -4.41 -2.08 -13.43
C PRO A 84 -4.21 -0.55 -13.34
N THR A 85 -3.74 -0.04 -12.20
CA THR A 85 -3.68 1.40 -11.93
C THR A 85 -2.28 1.97 -12.13
N LEU A 86 -1.24 1.14 -12.06
CA LEU A 86 0.15 1.57 -12.10
C LEU A 86 0.96 0.73 -13.10
N PRO A 87 1.99 1.29 -13.73
CA PRO A 87 2.93 0.54 -14.56
C PRO A 87 3.88 -0.28 -13.67
N VAL A 88 3.33 -1.24 -12.94
CA VAL A 88 4.07 -2.13 -12.03
C VAL A 88 3.95 -3.58 -12.47
N LYS A 89 4.96 -4.37 -12.14
CA LYS A 89 5.04 -5.80 -12.39
C LYS A 89 5.42 -6.49 -11.10
N ILE A 90 4.82 -7.65 -10.85
CA ILE A 90 5.14 -8.49 -9.70
C ILE A 90 6.15 -9.54 -10.18
N GLU A 91 7.37 -9.50 -9.65
CA GLU A 91 8.40 -10.50 -9.88
C GLU A 91 8.48 -11.46 -8.71
N ARG A 92 8.28 -12.75 -9.00
CA ARG A 92 8.37 -13.82 -8.00
C ARG A 92 9.68 -14.55 -8.23
N HIS A 93 10.68 -14.29 -7.39
CA HIS A 93 11.96 -14.99 -7.49
C HIS A 93 11.87 -16.40 -6.91
N THR A 94 11.10 -16.57 -5.84
CA THR A 94 10.83 -17.87 -5.19
C THR A 94 9.41 -17.88 -4.60
N PRO A 95 8.86 -19.04 -4.15
CA PRO A 95 7.52 -19.10 -3.56
C PRO A 95 7.30 -18.17 -2.35
N TRP A 96 8.38 -17.82 -1.65
CA TRP A 96 8.39 -16.95 -0.49
C TRP A 96 9.04 -15.58 -0.75
N TRP A 97 9.51 -15.28 -1.97
CA TRP A 97 10.12 -13.99 -2.31
C TRP A 97 9.41 -13.35 -3.50
N VAL A 98 8.76 -12.23 -3.22
CA VAL A 98 8.05 -11.41 -4.20
C VAL A 98 8.63 -9.99 -4.17
N THR A 99 8.85 -9.41 -5.34
CA THR A 99 9.33 -8.04 -5.50
C THR A 99 8.42 -7.29 -6.47
N VAL A 100 7.95 -6.12 -6.08
CA VAL A 100 7.20 -5.21 -6.96
C VAL A 100 8.20 -4.33 -7.69
N VAL A 101 8.29 -4.48 -9.01
CA VAL A 101 9.20 -3.72 -9.88
C VAL A 101 8.39 -2.90 -10.87
N ALA A 102 9.00 -1.88 -11.48
CA ALA A 102 8.33 -1.17 -12.55
C ALA A 102 8.05 -2.16 -13.70
N LYS A 103 6.84 -2.10 -14.25
CA LYS A 103 6.60 -2.71 -15.54
C LYS A 103 7.44 -1.92 -16.52
N ALA A 104 8.54 -2.52 -16.96
CA ALA A 104 9.29 -2.04 -18.11
C ALA A 104 8.39 -2.12 -19.34
N ASP A 105 7.47 -1.16 -19.48
CA ASP A 105 6.90 -0.86 -20.78
C ASP A 105 7.96 -0.05 -21.53
N ALA A 106 8.23 -0.52 -22.74
CA ALA A 106 9.33 -0.07 -23.56
C ALA A 106 9.38 1.45 -23.65
N LYS A 107 10.55 1.99 -23.32
CA LYS A 107 11.17 3.15 -23.96
C LYS A 107 10.33 3.66 -25.15
N HIS A 108 9.61 4.77 -24.95
CA HIS A 108 9.23 5.62 -26.07
C HIS A 108 10.29 6.69 -26.23
#